data_AF-A0A1N6LZ63-F1
#
_entry.id   AF-A0A1N6LZ63-F1
#
_cell.length_a   1.000
_cell.length_b   1.000
_cell.length_c   1.000
_cell.angle_alpha   90.00
_cell.angle_beta   90.00
_cell.angle_gamma   90.00
#
_symmetry.space_group_name_H-M   'P 1'
#
loop_
_entity.id
_entity.type
_entity.pdbx_description
1 polymer ?
#
loop_
_entity_poly.entity_id
_entity_poly.type
_entity_poly.pdbx_seq_one_letter_code
_entity_poly.pdbx_strand_id
1 'polypeptide(L)'
;MMNHLFTYVLAMKKNIVGLSVVEKTQYDSCVEDDDDFIESSEFVVRFDNGVILRKQTEVDQIAPVNDEICSECWITYEVLSQPDSLTITPNRKSFTNQCQEDFWLKINQVQASTHHN
;
A
#
# COMPACT_ATOMS: atom_id res chain seq x y z
N MET A 1 -5.31 -0.36 18.42
CA MET A 1 -4.44 -1.54 18.22
C MET A 1 -3.93 -1.54 16.78
N MET A 2 -2.68 -1.93 16.53
CA MET A 2 -2.04 -1.93 15.20
C MET A 2 -2.25 -3.28 14.48
N ASN A 3 -3.50 -3.74 14.43
CA ASN A 3 -3.92 -5.01 13.83
C ASN A 3 -4.68 -4.81 12.51
N HIS A 4 -4.63 -3.60 11.95
CA HIS A 4 -5.28 -3.28 10.69
C HIS A 4 -4.26 -2.89 9.63
N LEU A 5 -4.43 -3.42 8.42
CA LEU A 5 -3.52 -3.18 7.31
C LEU A 5 -3.34 -1.68 7.00
N PHE A 6 -4.42 -0.90 7.11
CA PHE A 6 -4.38 0.54 6.79
C PHE A 6 -3.38 1.30 7.69
N THR A 7 -3.16 0.84 8.92
CA THR A 7 -2.18 1.47 9.83
C THR A 7 -0.77 1.36 9.27
N TYR A 8 -0.41 0.19 8.73
CA TYR A 8 0.90 -0.05 8.14
C TYR A 8 1.05 0.67 6.80
N VAL A 9 0.01 0.64 5.95
CA VAL A 9 0.00 1.40 4.69
C VAL A 9 0.16 2.90 4.97
N LEU A 10 -0.51 3.42 5.99
CA LEU A 10 -0.36 4.81 6.40
C LEU A 10 1.04 5.11 6.93
N ALA A 11 1.64 4.20 7.71
CA ALA A 11 3.00 4.32 8.23
C ALA A 11 4.09 4.27 7.14
N MET A 12 3.79 3.72 5.95
CA MET A 12 4.66 3.84 4.79
C MET A 12 4.67 5.26 4.21
N LYS A 13 3.53 5.97 4.28
CA LYS A 13 3.34 7.32 3.70
C LYS A 13 3.63 8.46 4.68
N LYS A 14 3.40 8.23 5.97
CA LYS A 14 3.47 9.24 7.05
C LYS A 14 4.12 8.64 8.28
N ASN A 15 4.63 9.49 9.16
CA ASN A 15 5.09 9.04 10.47
C ASN A 15 3.88 8.68 11.35
N ILE A 16 3.88 7.49 11.94
CA ILE A 16 2.87 7.02 12.89
C ILE A 16 3.59 6.70 14.20
N VAL A 17 3.10 7.29 15.30
CA VAL A 17 3.69 7.08 16.62
C VAL A 17 3.62 5.61 17.01
N GLY A 18 4.76 5.03 17.41
CA GLY A 18 4.88 3.65 17.86
C GLY A 18 4.98 2.61 16.73
N LEU A 19 5.15 3.04 15.47
CA LEU A 19 5.39 2.15 14.34
C LEU A 19 6.45 2.76 13.42
N SER A 20 7.67 2.22 13.49
CA SER A 20 8.80 2.73 12.72
C SER A 20 9.20 1.74 11.63
N VAL A 21 9.59 2.26 10.48
CA VAL A 21 10.19 1.44 9.43
C VAL A 21 11.67 1.22 9.74
N VAL A 22 12.08 -0.05 9.83
CA VAL A 22 13.48 -0.44 10.10
C VAL A 22 14.24 -0.83 8.85
N GLU A 23 13.54 -1.31 7.82
CA GLU A 23 14.14 -1.69 6.54
C GLU A 23 13.17 -1.44 5.39
N LYS A 24 13.71 -1.04 4.24
CA LYS A 24 12.97 -0.77 3.01
C LYS A 24 13.77 -1.31 1.82
N THR A 25 13.11 -2.05 0.96
CA THR A 25 13.70 -2.58 -0.28
C THR A 25 12.74 -2.32 -1.42
N GLN A 26 13.28 -1.85 -2.55
CA GLN A 26 12.52 -1.54 -3.76
C GLN A 26 13.10 -2.31 -4.94
N TYR A 27 12.20 -2.83 -5.78
CA TYR A 27 12.52 -3.49 -7.03
C TYR A 27 11.60 -2.93 -8.10
N ASP A 28 12.18 -2.33 -9.14
CA ASP A 28 11.43 -1.80 -10.27
C ASP A 28 11.79 -2.63 -11.50
N SER A 29 10.79 -2.99 -12.29
CA SER A 29 10.96 -3.67 -13.56
C SER A 29 10.02 -3.11 -14.61
N CYS A 30 10.54 -2.98 -15.83
CA CYS A 30 9.77 -2.58 -16.99
C CYS A 30 9.78 -3.74 -17.99
N VAL A 31 8.60 -4.10 -18.49
CA VAL A 31 8.45 -5.09 -19.55
C VAL A 31 7.89 -4.36 -20.77
N GLU A 32 8.57 -4.52 -21.90
CA GLU A 32 8.15 -4.01 -23.21
C GLU A 32 7.62 -5.23 -23.99
N ASP A 33 6.35 -5.20 -24.38
CA ASP A 33 5.72 -6.25 -25.18
C ASP A 33 5.04 -5.63 -26.41
N ASP A 34 5.71 -5.75 -27.57
CA ASP A 34 5.30 -5.42 -28.95
C ASP A 34 4.64 -4.05 -29.26
N ASP A 35 4.27 -3.24 -28.27
CA ASP A 35 3.92 -1.79 -28.26
C ASP A 35 3.36 -1.33 -26.88
N ASP A 36 3.15 -2.24 -25.93
CA ASP A 36 2.71 -1.93 -24.56
C ASP A 36 3.89 -1.91 -23.57
N PHE A 37 3.94 -0.86 -22.74
CA PHE A 37 4.93 -0.70 -21.68
C PHE A 37 4.26 -0.86 -20.31
N ILE A 38 4.59 -1.96 -19.63
CA ILE A 38 4.14 -2.22 -18.27
C ILE A 38 5.27 -1.85 -17.30
N GLU A 39 5.03 -0.85 -16.47
CA GLU A 39 5.91 -0.51 -15.35
C GLU A 39 5.42 -1.20 -14.08
N SER A 40 6.28 -2.03 -13.49
CA SER A 40 6.02 -2.75 -12.25
C SER A 40 6.99 -2.29 -11.17
N SER A 41 6.48 -1.96 -10.00
CA SER A 41 7.29 -1.70 -8.81
C SER A 41 6.87 -2.61 -7.66
N GLU A 42 7.84 -3.15 -6.95
CA GLU A 42 7.65 -3.88 -5.70
C GLU A 42 8.43 -3.16 -4.59
N PHE A 43 7.74 -2.88 -3.50
CA PHE A 43 8.29 -2.19 -2.35
C PHE A 43 7.99 -2.97 -1.07
N VAL A 44 9.04 -3.52 -0.46
CA VAL A 44 8.97 -4.35 0.75
C VAL A 44 9.48 -3.55 1.93
N VAL A 45 8.71 -3.53 3.02
CA VAL A 45 8.98 -2.75 4.23
C VAL A 45 8.92 -3.65 5.44
N ARG A 46 9.97 -3.61 6.27
CA ARG A 46 9.96 -4.21 7.62
C ARG A 46 9.77 -3.13 8.67
N PHE A 47 8.85 -3.40 9.59
CA PHE A 47 8.58 -2.54 10.74
C PHE A 47 9.30 -3.04 12.01
N ASP A 48 9.51 -2.14 12.96
CA ASP A 48 10.14 -2.40 14.26
C ASP A 48 9.39 -3.47 15.10
N ASN A 49 8.10 -3.62 14.88
CA ASN A 49 7.27 -4.64 15.51
C ASN A 49 7.32 -6.02 14.81
N GLY A 50 8.18 -6.20 13.81
CA GLY A 50 8.41 -7.48 13.13
C GLY A 50 7.45 -7.77 11.96
N VAL A 51 6.52 -6.86 11.65
CA VAL A 51 5.65 -7.00 10.47
C VAL A 51 6.44 -6.69 9.20
N ILE A 52 6.25 -7.51 8.18
CA ILE A 52 6.78 -7.30 6.83
C ILE A 52 5.61 -7.09 5.88
N LEU A 53 5.58 -5.93 5.24
CA LEU A 53 4.54 -5.53 4.30
C LEU A 53 5.14 -5.32 2.92
N ARG A 54 4.46 -5.84 1.90
CA ARG A 54 4.75 -5.58 0.50
C ARG A 54 3.70 -4.66 -0.10
N LYS A 55 4.14 -3.69 -0.89
CA LYS A 55 3.35 -2.95 -1.87
C LYS A 55 3.83 -3.35 -3.27
N GLN A 56 2.91 -3.69 -4.15
CA GLN A 56 3.17 -3.84 -5.58
C GLN A 56 2.35 -2.79 -6.33
N THR A 57 2.93 -2.19 -7.36
CA THR A 57 2.21 -1.36 -8.32
C THR A 57 2.48 -1.84 -9.72
N GLU A 58 1.45 -1.92 -10.54
CA GLU A 58 1.56 -2.12 -11.98
C GLU A 58 0.84 -0.95 -12.65
N VAL A 59 1.53 -0.29 -13.58
CA VAL A 59 1.02 0.84 -14.35
C VAL A 59 1.17 0.50 -15.81
N ASP A 60 0.04 0.45 -16.51
CA ASP A 60 0.03 0.48 -17.96
C ASP A 60 0.28 1.92 -18.38
N GLN A 61 1.32 2.18 -19.17
CA GLN A 61 1.62 3.53 -19.68
C GLN A 61 0.63 3.96 -20.78
N ILE A 62 -0.66 3.88 -20.50
CA ILE A 62 -1.69 4.54 -21.30
C ILE A 62 -1.82 5.96 -20.75
N ALA A 63 -1.54 6.95 -21.58
CA ALA A 63 -1.63 8.36 -21.19
C ALA A 63 -3.00 8.65 -20.55
N PRO A 64 -3.05 9.40 -19.43
CA PRO A 64 -4.32 9.75 -18.80
C PRO A 64 -5.22 10.44 -19.82
N VAL A 65 -6.45 9.96 -19.93
CA VAL A 65 -7.46 10.55 -20.83
C VAL A 65 -7.81 11.99 -20.39
N ASN A 66 -7.64 12.30 -19.10
CA ASN A 66 -7.84 13.63 -18.48
C ASN A 66 -7.17 13.67 -17.09
N ASP A 67 -6.61 14.80 -16.68
CA ASP A 67 -6.03 15.05 -15.35
C ASP A 67 -7.05 14.94 -14.20
N GLU A 68 -8.35 14.98 -14.49
CA GLU A 68 -9.41 14.82 -13.48
C GLU A 68 -9.67 13.35 -13.07
N ILE A 69 -9.16 12.37 -13.83
CA ILE A 69 -9.37 10.95 -13.57
C ILE A 69 -8.04 10.33 -13.14
N CYS A 70 -8.00 9.69 -11.97
CA CYS A 70 -6.85 8.89 -11.58
C CYS A 70 -6.59 7.82 -12.63
N SER A 71 -5.39 7.85 -13.24
CA SER A 71 -4.93 6.79 -14.15
C SER A 71 -5.07 5.40 -13.51
N GLU A 72 -5.27 4.41 -14.35
CA GLU A 72 -5.27 3.02 -13.91
C GLU A 72 -3.89 2.67 -13.36
N CYS A 73 -3.88 2.13 -12.14
CA CYS A 73 -2.70 1.68 -11.44
C CYS A 73 -3.12 0.59 -10.48
N TRP A 74 -2.68 -0.63 -10.74
CA TRP A 74 -2.98 -1.79 -9.92
C TRP A 74 -2.07 -1.77 -8.71
N ILE A 75 -2.63 -1.41 -7.55
CA ILE A 75 -1.89 -1.31 -6.30
C ILE A 75 -2.31 -2.47 -5.42
N THR A 76 -1.37 -3.30 -4.98
CA THR A 76 -1.63 -4.39 -4.04
C THR A 76 -0.77 -4.24 -2.79
N TYR A 77 -1.41 -4.32 -1.62
CA TYR A 77 -0.73 -4.44 -0.33
C TYR A 77 -0.92 -5.84 0.22
N GLU A 78 0.15 -6.43 0.75
CA GLU A 78 0.13 -7.78 1.31
C GLU A 78 1.09 -7.93 2.49
N VAL A 79 0.59 -8.49 3.59
CA VAL A 79 1.40 -8.88 4.75
C VAL A 79 2.16 -10.16 4.42
N LEU A 80 3.48 -10.06 4.29
CA LEU A 80 4.34 -11.20 4.00
C LEU A 80 4.68 -11.99 5.28
N SER A 81 4.81 -11.29 6.41
CA SER A 81 5.13 -11.89 7.71
C SER A 81 4.61 -11.02 8.85
N GLN A 82 4.20 -11.64 9.94
CA GLN A 82 3.80 -10.98 11.19
C GLN A 82 4.15 -11.86 12.39
N PRO A 83 4.40 -11.30 13.58
CA PRO A 83 4.58 -12.09 14.81
C PRO A 83 3.31 -12.86 15.19
N ASP A 84 3.44 -14.02 15.83
CA ASP A 84 2.31 -14.87 16.25
C ASP A 84 1.31 -14.17 17.18
N SER A 85 1.77 -13.16 17.93
CA SER A 85 0.94 -12.36 18.83
C SER A 85 0.06 -11.33 18.11
N LEU A 86 0.17 -11.22 16.78
CA LEU A 86 -0.50 -10.22 15.98
C LEU A 86 -1.17 -10.84 14.75
N THR A 87 -2.43 -10.46 14.52
CA THR A 87 -3.15 -10.82 13.29
C THR A 87 -3.63 -9.55 12.60
N ILE A 88 -3.01 -9.22 11.47
CA ILE A 88 -3.40 -8.09 10.64
C ILE A 88 -4.55 -8.50 9.74
N THR A 89 -5.66 -7.75 9.82
CA THR A 89 -6.85 -7.98 9.01
C THR A 89 -7.31 -6.70 8.28
N PRO A 90 -7.56 -6.76 6.96
CA PRO A 90 -7.25 -7.88 6.06
C PRO A 90 -5.73 -8.07 5.89
N ASN A 91 -5.26 -9.25 5.51
CA ASN A 91 -3.83 -9.48 5.22
C ASN A 91 -3.41 -9.01 3.81
N ARG A 92 -4.37 -8.83 2.90
CA ARG A 92 -4.17 -8.35 1.53
C ARG A 92 -5.27 -7.38 1.12
N LYS A 93 -4.91 -6.34 0.38
CA LYS A 93 -5.87 -5.41 -0.24
C LYS A 93 -5.34 -4.89 -1.57
N SER A 94 -6.19 -4.90 -2.59
CA SER A 94 -5.87 -4.39 -3.92
C SER A 94 -6.77 -3.21 -4.30
N PHE A 95 -6.26 -2.35 -5.17
CA PHE A 95 -6.90 -1.17 -5.75
C PHE A 95 -6.56 -1.10 -7.24
N THR A 96 -7.42 -0.50 -8.04
CA THR A 96 -7.18 -0.33 -9.49
C THR A 96 -6.74 1.08 -9.84
N ASN A 97 -6.68 2.00 -8.87
CA ASN A 97 -6.10 3.32 -9.03
C ASN A 97 -5.73 3.95 -7.66
N GLN A 98 -4.98 5.04 -7.73
CA GLN A 98 -4.53 5.79 -6.54
C GLN A 98 -5.69 6.42 -5.74
N CYS A 99 -6.74 6.89 -6.42
CA CYS A 99 -7.91 7.50 -5.79
C CYS A 99 -8.63 6.53 -4.83
N GLN A 100 -8.77 5.25 -5.21
CA GLN A 100 -9.38 4.23 -4.35
C GLN A 100 -8.53 3.95 -3.11
N GLU A 101 -7.20 3.91 -3.25
CA GLU A 101 -6.29 3.72 -2.13
C GLU A 101 -6.42 4.88 -1.12
N ASP A 102 -6.39 6.12 -1.60
CA ASP A 102 -6.44 7.31 -0.75
C ASP A 102 -7.81 7.47 -0.08
N PHE A 103 -8.90 7.17 -0.80
CA PHE A 103 -10.23 7.14 -0.22
C PHE A 103 -10.33 6.09 0.90
N TRP A 104 -9.78 4.89 0.68
CA TRP A 104 -9.75 3.85 1.70
C TRP A 104 -8.93 4.27 2.92
N LEU A 105 -7.76 4.88 2.75
CA LEU A 105 -6.97 5.40 3.87
C LEU A 105 -7.75 6.46 4.66
N LYS A 106 -8.44 7.38 3.95
CA LYS A 106 -9.23 8.45 4.57
C LYS A 106 -10.38 7.91 5.41
N ILE A 107 -11.18 6.98 4.88
CA ILE A 107 -12.35 6.47 5.61
C ILE A 107 -11.93 5.69 6.87
N ASN A 108 -10.85 4.90 6.80
CA ASN A 108 -10.36 4.15 7.96
C ASN A 108 -9.75 5.07 9.03
N GLN A 109 -9.08 6.15 8.63
CA GLN A 109 -8.58 7.16 9.59
C GLN A 109 -9.73 7.85 10.32
N VAL A 110 -10.79 8.25 9.61
CA VAL A 110 -11.97 8.87 10.23
C VAL A 110 -12.63 7.89 11.20
N GLN A 111 -12.84 6.65 10.80
CA GLN A 111 -13.44 5.61 11.64
C GLN A 111 -12.62 5.33 12.92
N ALA A 112 -11.29 5.22 12.79
CA ALA A 112 -10.40 5.00 13.93
C ALA A 112 -10.43 6.19 14.91
N SER A 113 -10.64 7.41 14.42
CA SER A 113 -10.73 8.63 15.23
C SER A 113 -12.08 8.74 15.95
N THR A 114 -13.18 8.34 15.30
CA THR A 114 -14.53 8.39 15.90
C THR A 114 -14.77 7.39 17.03
N HIS A 115 -14.02 6.29 17.08
CA HIS A 115 -14.12 5.30 18.16
C HIS A 115 -13.34 5.67 19.44
N HIS A 116 -12.64 6.80 19.45
CA HIS A 116 -11.91 7.32 20.62
C HIS A 116 -12.65 8.43 21.40
N ASN A 117 -13.93 8.69 21.07
CA ASN A 117 -14.80 9.63 21.78
C ASN A 117 -15.90 8.92 22.55
#